data_AF-A0A662E508-F1
#
_entry.id   AF-A0A662E508-F1
#
_cell.length_a   1.000
_cell.length_b   1.000
_cell.length_c   1.000
_cell.angle_alpha   90.00
_cell.angle_beta   90.00
_cell.angle_gamma   90.00
#
_symmetry.space_group_name_H-M   'P 1'
#
loop_
_entity.id
_entity.type
_entity.pdbx_description
1 polymer ?
#
loop_
_entity_poly.entity_id
_entity_poly.type
_entity_poly.pdbx_seq_one_letter_code
_entity_poly.pdbx_strand_id
1 'polypeptide(L)'
;MALAACGSDSGGSSSPQDEVAVLFADAMSEQDVEIDVDCAKEAASDMSDEDAQAIVDAGPEADADFSPAAGAFAAKAISCVDIDSLIDEMVEVLGEDLVDGDCLKEALKNVDPAVLDSGDLPAAAEACFSE
;
A
#
# COMPACT_ATOMS: atom_id res chain seq x y z
N MET A 1 -0.14 -11.54 29.51
CA MET A 1 -1.43 -12.06 29.01
C MET A 1 -2.46 -10.95 29.13
N ALA A 2 -2.54 -10.12 28.10
CA ALA A 2 -3.66 -9.23 27.78
C ALA A 2 -3.43 -8.79 26.33
N LEU A 3 -3.51 -9.75 25.41
CA LEU A 3 -3.76 -9.44 24.00
C LEU A 3 -5.21 -8.99 23.97
N ALA A 4 -5.41 -7.68 23.82
CA ALA A 4 -6.73 -7.11 23.69
C ALA A 4 -7.38 -7.78 22.49
N ALA A 5 -8.48 -8.47 22.76
CA ALA A 5 -9.46 -8.82 21.76
C ALA A 5 -9.76 -7.57 20.93
N CYS A 6 -9.42 -7.59 19.64
CA CYS A 6 -10.14 -6.81 18.65
C CYS A 6 -11.53 -7.47 18.52
N GLY A 7 -12.35 -7.26 19.54
CA GLY A 7 -13.65 -7.88 19.71
C GLY A 7 -14.70 -6.80 19.81
N SER A 8 -15.37 -6.57 18.69
CA SER A 8 -16.77 -6.14 18.58
C SER A 8 -17.14 -4.79 19.19
N ASP A 9 -17.57 -3.86 18.33
CA ASP A 9 -18.99 -3.46 18.21
C ASP A 9 -19.09 -2.01 17.71
N SER A 10 -19.24 -1.82 16.40
CA SER A 10 -19.96 -0.69 15.81
C SER A 10 -20.27 -0.97 14.33
N GLY A 11 -21.33 -1.75 14.11
CA GLY A 11 -22.24 -1.56 12.97
C GLY A 11 -21.64 -1.42 11.58
N GLY A 12 -21.07 -2.50 11.05
CA GLY A 12 -20.79 -2.67 9.63
C GLY A 12 -20.33 -4.09 9.43
N SER A 13 -21.08 -4.89 8.67
CA SER A 13 -20.69 -6.27 8.35
C SER A 13 -19.55 -6.23 7.34
N SER A 14 -18.37 -5.75 7.74
CA SER A 14 -17.19 -5.76 6.88
C SER A 14 -16.64 -7.17 6.84
N SER A 15 -16.53 -7.70 5.62
CA SER A 15 -15.99 -9.03 5.39
C SER A 15 -14.50 -9.07 5.73
N PRO A 16 -13.88 -10.24 5.89
CA PRO A 16 -12.44 -10.32 6.15
C PRO A 16 -11.60 -9.56 5.11
N GLN A 17 -12.06 -9.48 3.86
CA GLN A 17 -11.42 -8.70 2.79
C GLN A 17 -11.41 -7.18 3.09
N ASP A 18 -12.53 -6.65 3.58
CA ASP A 18 -12.61 -5.25 3.98
C ASP A 18 -11.64 -4.96 5.13
N GLU A 19 -11.51 -5.90 6.05
CA GLU A 19 -10.62 -5.79 7.21
C GLU A 19 -9.13 -5.83 6.79
N VAL A 20 -8.77 -6.66 5.79
CA VAL A 20 -7.44 -6.62 5.15
C VAL A 20 -7.16 -5.27 4.50
N ALA A 21 -8.11 -4.72 3.76
CA ALA A 21 -7.94 -3.42 3.11
C ALA A 21 -7.75 -2.28 4.11
N VAL A 22 -8.51 -2.31 5.22
CA VAL A 22 -8.36 -1.34 6.32
C VAL A 22 -7.01 -1.50 7.02
N LEU A 23 -6.60 -2.73 7.35
CA LEU A 23 -5.29 -3.00 7.94
C LEU A 23 -4.13 -2.50 7.06
N PHE A 24 -4.24 -2.70 5.75
CA PHE A 24 -3.23 -2.22 4.80
C PHE A 24 -3.19 -0.69 4.74
N ALA A 25 -4.35 -0.03 4.71
CA ALA A 25 -4.43 1.43 4.72
C ALA A 25 -3.91 2.03 6.02
N ASP A 26 -4.22 1.43 7.16
CA ASP A 26 -3.68 1.85 8.47
C ASP A 26 -2.15 1.71 8.49
N ALA A 27 -1.60 0.58 8.02
CA ALA A 27 -0.16 0.36 7.98
C ALA A 27 0.57 1.35 7.05
N MET A 28 -0.04 1.76 5.94
CA MET A 28 0.51 2.79 5.05
C MET A 28 0.38 4.20 5.65
N SER A 29 -0.72 4.48 6.35
CA SER A 29 -0.91 5.76 7.05
C SER A 29 0.11 5.94 8.18
N GLU A 30 0.58 4.86 8.81
CA GLU A 30 1.70 4.91 9.78
C GLU A 30 3.04 5.29 9.14
N GLN A 31 3.16 5.17 7.82
CA GLN A 31 4.29 5.61 7.01
C GLN A 31 3.93 6.89 6.23
N ASP A 32 3.00 7.73 6.72
CA ASP A 32 2.55 8.98 6.07
C ASP A 32 2.16 8.83 4.57
N VAL A 33 1.85 7.61 4.11
CA VAL A 33 1.40 7.30 2.75
C VAL A 33 -0.12 7.16 2.73
N GLU A 34 -0.79 8.04 2.00
CA GLU A 34 -2.23 7.94 1.80
C GLU A 34 -2.61 6.81 0.82
N ILE A 35 -3.65 6.06 1.18
CA ILE A 35 -4.26 5.01 0.35
C ILE A 35 -5.74 5.28 0.15
N ASP A 36 -6.23 5.03 -1.07
CA ASP A 36 -7.66 4.91 -1.32
C ASP A 36 -8.17 3.57 -0.76
N VAL A 37 -8.82 3.64 0.41
CA VAL A 37 -9.38 2.48 1.12
C VAL A 37 -10.43 1.76 0.28
N ASP A 38 -11.23 2.48 -0.52
CA ASP A 38 -12.26 1.86 -1.35
C ASP A 38 -11.63 1.10 -2.52
N CYS A 39 -10.56 1.64 -3.12
CA CYS A 39 -9.73 0.91 -4.09
C CYS A 39 -9.08 -0.33 -3.46
N ALA A 40 -8.53 -0.21 -2.24
CA ALA A 40 -7.94 -1.35 -1.53
C ALA A 40 -8.98 -2.44 -1.23
N LYS A 41 -10.23 -2.08 -0.91
CA LYS A 41 -11.33 -3.05 -0.76
C LYS A 41 -11.67 -3.75 -2.07
N GLU A 42 -11.71 -3.02 -3.19
CA GLU A 42 -11.86 -3.65 -4.51
C GLU A 42 -10.69 -4.58 -4.85
N ALA A 43 -9.47 -4.22 -4.44
CA ALA A 43 -8.31 -5.11 -4.58
C ALA A 43 -8.44 -6.38 -3.73
N ALA A 44 -8.91 -6.26 -2.48
CA ALA A 44 -9.13 -7.38 -1.57
C ALA A 44 -10.34 -8.25 -1.96
N SER A 45 -11.30 -7.72 -2.72
CA SER A 45 -12.53 -8.43 -3.10
C SER A 45 -12.29 -9.72 -3.91
N ASP A 46 -11.13 -9.86 -4.55
CA ASP A 46 -10.73 -11.06 -5.29
C ASP A 46 -10.22 -12.18 -4.36
N MET A 47 -10.01 -11.89 -3.07
CA MET A 47 -9.53 -12.85 -2.08
C MET A 47 -10.66 -13.74 -1.55
N SER A 48 -10.33 -14.98 -1.23
CA SER A 48 -11.22 -15.83 -0.44
C SER A 48 -11.31 -15.33 1.00
N ASP A 49 -12.46 -15.54 1.65
CA ASP A 49 -12.65 -15.18 3.07
C ASP A 49 -11.58 -15.82 3.96
N GLU A 50 -11.15 -17.04 3.62
CA GLU A 50 -10.18 -17.84 4.38
C GLU A 50 -8.75 -17.25 4.24
N ASP A 51 -8.35 -16.82 3.05
CA ASP A 51 -7.07 -16.14 2.82
C ASP A 51 -7.04 -14.75 3.46
N ALA A 52 -8.14 -14.00 3.35
CA ALA A 52 -8.25 -12.69 3.96
C ALA A 52 -8.19 -12.77 5.50
N GLN A 53 -8.90 -13.73 6.11
CA GLN A 53 -8.81 -13.95 7.55
C GLN A 53 -7.39 -14.34 7.99
N ALA A 54 -6.68 -15.15 7.20
CA ALA A 54 -5.30 -15.51 7.52
C ALA A 54 -4.35 -14.31 7.54
N ILE A 55 -4.57 -13.31 6.67
CA ILE A 55 -3.81 -12.05 6.68
C ILE A 55 -4.16 -11.21 7.91
N VAL A 56 -5.45 -11.05 8.20
CA VAL A 56 -5.93 -10.32 9.39
C VAL A 56 -5.35 -10.92 10.67
N ASP A 57 -5.38 -12.25 10.79
CA ASP A 57 -4.88 -12.98 11.96
C ASP A 57 -3.35 -12.89 12.10
N ALA A 58 -2.62 -12.78 10.99
CA ALA A 58 -1.17 -12.58 11.00
C ALA A 58 -0.80 -11.15 11.46
N GLY A 59 -1.59 -10.16 11.06
CA GLY A 59 -1.35 -8.74 11.37
C GLY A 59 -0.17 -8.13 10.60
N PRO A 60 0.08 -6.82 10.80
CA PRO A 60 1.07 -6.06 10.01
C PRO A 60 2.53 -6.36 10.37
N GLU A 61 2.79 -6.93 11.56
CA GLU A 61 4.14 -7.24 12.05
C GLU A 61 4.57 -8.69 11.80
N ALA A 62 3.71 -9.53 11.22
CA ALA A 62 4.12 -10.87 10.87
C ALA A 62 5.20 -10.81 9.78
N ASP A 63 6.32 -11.52 10.00
CA ASP A 63 7.14 -12.11 8.92
C ASP A 63 6.24 -13.09 8.15
N ALA A 64 5.22 -12.57 7.49
CA ALA A 64 4.27 -13.35 6.75
C ALA A 64 5.03 -13.77 5.50
N ASP A 65 5.31 -15.07 5.40
CA ASP A 65 5.39 -15.74 4.10
C ASP A 65 4.16 -15.26 3.32
N PHE A 66 4.33 -14.26 2.46
CA PHE A 66 3.23 -13.64 1.74
C PHE A 66 2.55 -14.78 0.99
N SER A 67 1.35 -15.16 1.45
CA SER A 67 0.56 -16.13 0.73
C SER A 67 0.40 -15.59 -0.70
N PRO A 68 0.28 -16.46 -1.72
CA PRO A 68 0.07 -15.97 -3.08
C PRO A 68 -1.11 -14.98 -3.19
N ALA A 69 -2.11 -15.13 -2.32
CA ALA A 69 -3.21 -14.19 -2.18
C ALA A 69 -2.77 -12.83 -1.59
N ALA A 70 -1.96 -12.82 -0.52
CA ALA A 70 -1.41 -11.60 0.06
C ALA A 70 -0.53 -10.83 -0.93
N GLY A 71 0.31 -11.53 -1.70
CA GLY A 71 1.15 -10.91 -2.73
C GLY A 71 0.33 -10.32 -3.88
N ALA A 72 -0.71 -11.04 -4.34
CA ALA A 72 -1.61 -10.52 -5.37
C ALA A 72 -2.42 -9.31 -4.89
N PHE A 73 -2.89 -9.34 -3.63
CA PHE A 73 -3.51 -8.18 -3.00
C PHE A 73 -2.54 -7.01 -2.91
N ALA A 74 -1.34 -7.20 -2.37
CA ALA A 74 -0.34 -6.14 -2.22
C ALA A 74 0.02 -5.49 -3.57
N ALA A 75 0.25 -6.29 -4.61
CA ALA A 75 0.54 -5.79 -5.95
C ALA A 75 -0.61 -4.92 -6.52
N LYS A 76 -1.85 -5.30 -6.26
CA LYS A 76 -3.04 -4.56 -6.70
C LYS A 76 -3.31 -3.34 -5.80
N ALA A 77 -3.06 -3.47 -4.50
CA ALA A 77 -3.26 -2.41 -3.51
C ALA A 77 -2.20 -1.30 -3.64
N ILE A 78 -1.00 -1.59 -4.14
CA ILE A 78 -0.01 -0.57 -4.51
C ILE A 78 -0.57 0.40 -5.56
N SER A 79 -1.43 -0.06 -6.47
CA SER A 79 -2.10 0.84 -7.43
C SER A 79 -3.13 1.78 -6.80
N CYS A 80 -3.52 1.50 -5.55
CA CYS A 80 -4.43 2.32 -4.75
C CYS A 80 -3.68 3.33 -3.86
N VAL A 81 -2.35 3.27 -3.83
CA VAL A 81 -1.51 4.24 -3.14
C VAL A 81 -1.57 5.56 -3.89
N ASP A 82 -1.76 6.64 -3.14
CA ASP A 82 -1.61 7.98 -3.68
C ASP A 82 -0.13 8.22 -3.98
N ILE A 83 0.21 8.16 -5.26
CA ILE A 83 1.58 8.35 -5.75
C ILE A 83 2.13 9.72 -5.34
N ASP A 84 1.28 10.74 -5.23
CA ASP A 84 1.73 12.07 -4.82
C ASP A 84 2.23 12.04 -3.36
N SER A 85 1.52 11.33 -2.47
CA SER A 85 1.90 11.15 -1.06
C SER A 85 3.19 10.33 -0.90
N LEU A 86 3.32 9.24 -1.68
CA LEU A 86 4.54 8.43 -1.69
C LEU A 86 5.77 9.23 -2.13
N ILE A 87 5.60 10.10 -3.13
CA ILE A 87 6.69 10.95 -3.62
C ILE A 87 7.03 12.05 -2.62
N ASP A 88 6.04 12.65 -1.96
CA ASP A 88 6.29 13.65 -0.92
C ASP A 88 7.11 13.07 0.24
N GLU A 89 6.80 11.85 0.68
CA GLU A 89 7.63 11.14 1.67
C GLU A 89 9.05 10.87 1.13
N MET A 90 9.16 10.43 -0.13
CA MET A 90 10.46 10.16 -0.74
C MET A 90 11.33 11.43 -0.83
N VAL A 91 10.71 12.57 -1.14
CA VAL A 91 11.34 13.90 -1.15
C VAL A 91 11.73 14.32 0.28
N GLU A 92 10.87 14.06 1.28
CA GLU A 92 11.17 14.38 2.68
C GLU A 92 12.37 13.57 3.20
N VAL A 93 12.46 12.29 2.83
CA VAL A 93 13.55 11.38 3.26
C VAL A 93 14.86 11.66 2.52
N LEU A 94 14.81 11.84 1.20
CA LEU A 94 16.02 12.07 0.38
C LEU A 94 16.48 13.52 0.40
N GLY A 95 15.56 14.45 0.64
CA GLY A 95 15.76 15.88 0.57
C GLY A 95 15.41 16.47 -0.80
N GLU A 96 14.75 17.62 -0.78
CA GLU A 96 14.34 18.40 -1.95
C GLU A 96 15.50 18.80 -2.87
N ASP A 97 16.73 18.80 -2.36
CA ASP A 97 17.94 19.12 -3.12
C ASP A 97 18.41 17.94 -4.01
N LEU A 98 17.98 16.71 -3.72
CA LEU A 98 18.39 15.50 -4.46
C LEU A 98 17.31 15.03 -5.43
N VAL A 99 16.05 15.32 -5.14
CA VAL A 99 14.90 14.82 -5.90
C VAL A 99 13.90 15.95 -6.13
N ASP A 100 13.56 16.17 -7.41
CA ASP A 100 12.46 17.04 -7.79
C ASP A 100 11.14 16.25 -7.68
N GLY A 101 10.40 16.49 -6.59
CA GLY A 101 9.13 15.83 -6.31
C GLY A 101 8.06 16.10 -7.36
N ASP A 102 7.96 17.33 -7.86
CA ASP A 102 6.98 17.69 -8.90
C ASP A 102 7.29 16.97 -10.23
N CYS A 103 8.58 16.87 -10.58
CA CYS A 103 9.03 16.10 -11.73
C CYS A 103 8.69 14.61 -11.57
N LEU A 104 8.96 14.02 -10.40
CA LEU A 104 8.67 12.61 -10.14
C LEU A 104 7.17 12.32 -10.20
N LYS A 105 6.34 13.24 -9.69
CA LYS A 105 4.87 13.15 -9.76
C LYS A 105 4.40 13.11 -11.21
N GLU A 106 4.87 14.03 -12.03
CA GLU A 106 4.55 14.05 -13.48
C GLU A 106 5.07 12.81 -14.21
N ALA A 107 6.28 12.34 -13.86
CA ALA A 107 6.90 11.18 -14.48
C ALA A 107 6.17 9.87 -14.14
N LEU A 108 5.68 9.73 -12.90
CA LEU A 108 5.04 8.52 -12.40
C LEU A 108 3.52 8.48 -12.59
N LYS A 109 2.88 9.62 -12.87
CA LYS A 109 1.42 9.74 -13.06
C LYS A 109 0.80 8.78 -14.07
N ASN A 110 1.57 8.31 -15.06
CA ASN A 110 1.10 7.40 -16.11
C ASN A 110 1.90 6.09 -16.14
N VAL A 111 2.68 5.82 -15.10
CA VAL A 111 3.53 4.63 -15.04
C VAL A 111 2.72 3.49 -14.47
N ASP A 112 2.79 2.35 -15.16
CA ASP A 112 2.13 1.14 -14.70
C ASP A 112 2.80 0.69 -13.39
N PRO A 113 2.05 0.43 -12.30
CA PRO A 113 2.62 0.00 -11.03
C PRO A 113 3.43 -1.31 -11.14
N ALA A 114 3.17 -2.14 -12.16
CA ALA A 114 4.00 -3.31 -12.45
C ALA A 114 5.43 -2.95 -12.91
N VAL A 115 5.63 -1.75 -13.46
CA VAL A 115 6.97 -1.24 -13.81
C VAL A 115 7.73 -0.86 -12.54
N LEU A 116 7.05 -0.27 -11.55
CA LEU A 116 7.65 0.06 -10.25
C LEU A 116 8.09 -1.21 -9.50
N ASP A 117 7.33 -2.29 -9.61
CA ASP A 117 7.66 -3.59 -8.99
C ASP A 117 8.92 -4.25 -9.61
N SER A 118 9.27 -3.90 -10.85
CA SER A 118 10.50 -4.40 -11.46
C SER A 118 11.78 -3.73 -10.91
N GLY A 119 11.64 -2.68 -10.10
CA GLY A 119 12.76 -1.89 -9.58
C GLY A 119 13.44 -0.99 -10.63
N ASP A 120 12.98 -1.04 -11.87
CA ASP A 120 13.40 -0.12 -12.94
C ASP A 120 12.47 1.10 -12.92
N LEU A 121 12.96 2.19 -12.33
CA LEU A 121 12.32 3.49 -12.50
C LEU A 121 12.33 3.85 -13.99
N PRO A 122 11.19 4.32 -14.55
CA PRO A 122 11.18 4.76 -15.92
C PRO A 122 12.18 5.90 -16.10
N ALA A 123 12.83 5.97 -17.26
CA ALA A 123 13.86 6.98 -17.54
C ALA A 123 13.39 8.44 -17.30
N ALA A 124 12.08 8.69 -17.36
CA ALA A 124 11.48 9.97 -16.99
C ALA A 124 11.61 10.28 -15.49
N ALA A 125 11.47 9.29 -14.62
CA ALA A 125 11.65 9.42 -13.17
C ALA A 125 13.14 9.51 -12.80
N GLU A 126 14.02 8.77 -13.48
CA GLU A 126 15.48 8.90 -13.27
C GLU A 126 15.99 10.32 -13.56
N ALA A 127 15.40 11.00 -14.56
CA ALA A 127 15.74 12.38 -14.90
C ALA A 127 15.31 13.42 -13.83
N CYS A 128 14.50 13.01 -12.85
CA CYS A 128 14.07 13.86 -11.74
C CYS A 128 15.02 13.83 -10.53
N PHE A 129 16.00 12.91 -10.54
CA PHE A 129 17.06 12.88 -9.56
C PHE A 129 18.18 13.84 -10.00
N SER A 130 18.58 14.72 -9.10
CA SER A 130 19.68 15.66 -9.33
C SER A 130 21.02 14.93 -9.19
N GLU A 131 21.91 15.05 -10.20
CA GLU A 131 23.30 14.55 -10.14
C GLU A 131 24.18 15.30 -9.11
#